data_AF-A0A1F2TGM3-F1
#
_entry.id   AF-A0A1F2TGM3-F1
#
_cell.length_a   1.000
_cell.length_b   1.000
_cell.length_c   1.000
_cell.angle_alpha   90.00
_cell.angle_beta   90.00
_cell.angle_gamma   90.00
#
_symmetry.space_group_name_H-M   'P 1'
#
loop_
_entity.id
_entity.type
_entity.pdbx_description
1 polymer ?
#
loop_
_entity_poly.entity_id
_entity_poly.type
_entity_poly.pdbx_seq_one_letter_code
_entity_poly.pdbx_strand_id
1 'polypeptide(L)'
;MDTSVRTLPAEPPEDTVARPPRPWQRLGSRYPSVVAAYDVLSEACRDAGPLDESAVALVKLAISIGAGADRTVHIHCKKALRAGVDPDALRQVALIALPTIGLPASLDALRWVDETIQETLGSPLRP
;
A
#
# COMPACT_ATOMS: atom_id res chain seq x y z
N MET A 1 -39.90 -25.03 0.24
CA MET A 1 -39.30 -23.77 -0.24
C MET A 1 -38.28 -23.37 0.80
N ASP A 2 -37.03 -23.75 0.57
CA ASP A 2 -35.93 -23.56 1.51
C ASP A 2 -35.41 -22.14 1.36
N THR A 3 -35.73 -21.29 2.34
CA THR A 3 -35.35 -19.87 2.33
C THR A 3 -34.13 -19.72 3.21
N SER A 4 -32.98 -20.20 2.71
CA SER A 4 -31.71 -20.02 3.39
C SER A 4 -31.35 -18.54 3.38
N VAL A 5 -31.55 -17.89 4.51
CA VAL A 5 -31.09 -16.53 4.79
C VAL A 5 -29.57 -16.53 4.62
N ARG A 6 -29.09 -15.88 3.56
CA ARG A 6 -27.67 -15.62 3.35
C ARG A 6 -27.24 -14.61 4.40
N THR A 7 -26.72 -15.09 5.52
CA THR A 7 -26.06 -14.26 6.52
C THR A 7 -24.93 -13.50 5.85
N LEU A 8 -25.03 -12.17 5.80
CA LEU A 8 -23.93 -11.31 5.40
C LEU A 8 -22.75 -11.57 6.37
N PRO A 9 -21.50 -11.65 5.88
CA PRO A 9 -20.36 -11.80 6.77
C PRO A 9 -20.36 -10.63 7.76
N ALA A 10 -20.06 -10.95 9.03
CA ALA A 10 -19.97 -9.96 10.10
C ALA A 10 -19.02 -8.83 9.67
N GLU A 11 -19.42 -7.58 9.90
CA GLU A 11 -18.53 -6.45 9.67
C GLU A 11 -17.24 -6.66 10.48
N PRO A 12 -16.06 -6.47 9.86
CA PRO A 12 -14.80 -6.66 10.57
C PRO A 12 -14.72 -5.68 11.75
N PRO A 13 -14.11 -6.08 12.88
CA PRO A 13 -14.04 -5.24 14.07
C PRO A 13 -13.38 -3.89 13.76
N GLU A 14 -13.97 -2.81 14.28
CA GLU A 14 -13.62 -1.39 14.03
C GLU A 14 -12.11 -1.07 14.14
N ASP A 15 -11.36 -1.89 14.89
CA ASP A 15 -9.94 -1.69 15.19
C ASP A 15 -8.98 -2.24 14.11
N THR A 16 -9.50 -2.89 13.06
CA THR A 16 -8.68 -3.46 11.96
C THR A 16 -8.50 -2.50 10.78
N VAL A 17 -9.30 -1.44 10.70
CA VAL A 17 -9.24 -0.47 9.60
C VAL A 17 -8.35 0.69 10.03
N ALA A 18 -7.07 0.62 9.66
CA ALA A 18 -6.11 1.69 9.93
C ALA A 18 -6.69 3.05 9.51
N ARG A 19 -6.84 3.97 10.49
CA ARG A 19 -7.43 5.29 10.27
C ARG A 19 -6.76 5.98 9.08
N PRO A 20 -7.54 6.44 8.07
CA PRO A 20 -6.96 7.03 6.87
C PRO A 20 -6.18 8.31 7.20
N PRO A 21 -5.16 8.71 6.40
CA PRO A 21 -4.37 9.90 6.68
C PRO A 21 -5.21 11.17 6.83
N ARG A 22 -4.77 12.13 7.67
CA ARG A 22 -5.51 13.40 7.90
C ARG A 22 -5.91 14.14 6.62
N PRO A 23 -5.08 14.21 5.55
CA PRO A 23 -5.51 14.81 4.28
C PRO A 23 -6.70 14.10 3.65
N TRP A 24 -6.76 12.77 3.72
CA TRP A 24 -7.89 11.97 3.21
C TRP A 24 -9.16 12.22 4.01
N GLN A 25 -9.05 12.28 5.34
CA GLN A 25 -10.18 12.62 6.22
C GLN A 25 -10.77 14.00 5.85
N ARG A 26 -9.91 15.01 5.67
CA ARG A 26 -10.35 16.35 5.25
C ARG A 26 -11.02 16.36 3.88
N LEU A 27 -10.52 15.55 2.95
CA LEU A 27 -11.12 15.39 1.63
C LEU A 27 -12.52 14.79 1.75
N GLY A 28 -12.70 13.74 2.55
CA GLY A 28 -13.99 13.10 2.79
C GLY A 28 -15.00 14.02 3.46
N SER A 29 -14.58 14.87 4.40
CA SER A 29 -15.48 15.87 5.00
C SER A 29 -15.93 16.94 4.01
N ARG A 30 -15.09 17.31 3.03
CA ARG A 30 -15.40 18.39 2.08
C ARG A 30 -16.08 17.90 0.80
N TYR A 31 -15.74 16.70 0.34
CA TYR A 31 -16.19 16.12 -0.93
C TYR A 31 -16.53 14.63 -0.75
N PRO A 32 -17.60 14.30 0.01
CA PRO A 32 -17.91 12.91 0.37
C PRO A 32 -18.21 12.03 -0.85
N SER A 33 -18.88 12.56 -1.88
CA SER A 33 -19.17 11.81 -3.12
C SER A 33 -17.91 11.44 -3.92
N VAL A 34 -16.87 12.28 -3.87
CA VAL A 34 -15.59 12.01 -4.55
C VAL A 34 -14.85 10.86 -3.86
N VAL A 35 -14.81 10.87 -2.52
CA VAL A 35 -14.19 9.79 -1.75
C VAL A 35 -14.95 8.47 -1.96
N ALA A 36 -16.28 8.48 -1.91
CA ALA A 36 -17.08 7.29 -2.16
C ALA A 36 -16.82 6.71 -3.57
N ALA A 37 -16.78 7.56 -4.59
CA ALA A 37 -16.46 7.11 -5.96
C ALA A 37 -15.03 6.55 -6.07
N TYR A 38 -14.06 7.17 -5.38
CA TYR A 38 -12.68 6.68 -5.36
C TYR A 38 -12.55 5.32 -4.67
N ASP A 39 -13.27 5.09 -3.58
CA ASP A 39 -13.22 3.82 -2.85
C ASP A 39 -13.78 2.69 -3.72
N VAL A 40 -14.91 2.92 -4.40
CA VAL A 40 -15.48 1.98 -5.39
C VAL A 40 -14.51 1.68 -6.53
N LEU A 41 -13.86 2.72 -7.09
CA LEU A 41 -12.83 2.54 -8.12
C LEU A 41 -11.65 1.70 -7.58
N SER A 42 -11.21 1.98 -6.37
CA SER A 42 -10.06 1.31 -5.75
C SER A 42 -10.32 -0.17 -5.50
N GLU A 43 -11.53 -0.53 -5.10
CA GLU A 43 -11.99 -1.91 -4.94
C GLU A 43 -12.12 -2.62 -6.29
N ALA A 44 -12.82 -2.00 -7.25
CA ALA A 44 -12.95 -2.57 -8.60
C ALA A 44 -11.59 -2.84 -9.26
N CYS A 45 -10.63 -1.92 -9.12
CA CYS A 45 -9.27 -2.12 -9.63
C CYS A 45 -8.52 -3.25 -8.90
N ARG A 46 -8.80 -3.49 -7.61
CA ARG A 46 -8.19 -4.59 -6.84
C ARG A 46 -8.70 -5.94 -7.34
N ASP A 47 -10.00 -6.03 -7.60
CA ASP A 47 -10.67 -7.30 -7.90
C ASP A 47 -10.65 -7.67 -9.39
N ALA A 48 -10.20 -6.75 -10.25
CA ALA A 48 -10.19 -6.93 -11.70
C ALA A 48 -9.15 -7.93 -12.24
N GLY A 49 -8.36 -8.59 -11.38
CA GLY A 49 -7.24 -9.41 -11.84
C GLY A 49 -6.79 -10.50 -10.87
N PRO A 50 -5.81 -11.32 -11.28
CA PRO A 50 -5.40 -12.51 -10.54
C PRO A 50 -4.35 -12.25 -9.45
N LEU A 51 -3.97 -10.98 -9.23
CA LEU A 51 -2.91 -10.64 -8.28
C LEU A 51 -3.44 -10.71 -6.85
N ASP A 52 -2.69 -11.38 -5.98
CA ASP A 52 -2.96 -11.36 -4.54
C ASP A 52 -2.58 -10.02 -3.89
N GLU A 53 -2.92 -9.85 -2.61
CA GLU A 53 -2.69 -8.58 -1.90
C GLU A 53 -1.21 -8.20 -1.83
N SER A 54 -0.32 -9.18 -1.67
CA SER A 54 1.14 -8.97 -1.61
C SER A 54 1.67 -8.48 -2.97
N ALA A 55 1.26 -9.10 -4.07
CA ALA A 55 1.62 -8.68 -5.42
C ALA A 55 1.07 -7.30 -5.74
N VAL A 56 -0.19 -7.02 -5.41
CA VAL A 56 -0.79 -5.68 -5.59
C VAL A 56 -0.02 -4.62 -4.79
N ALA A 57 0.41 -4.92 -3.57
CA ALA A 57 1.19 -3.99 -2.75
C ALA A 57 2.58 -3.73 -3.36
N LEU A 58 3.28 -4.76 -3.83
CA LEU A 58 4.57 -4.65 -4.51
C LEU A 58 4.48 -3.84 -5.80
N VAL A 59 3.46 -4.09 -6.63
CA VAL A 59 3.23 -3.33 -7.87
C VAL A 59 3.00 -1.86 -7.57
N LYS A 60 2.17 -1.53 -6.57
CA LYS A 60 1.92 -0.13 -6.18
C LYS A 60 3.17 0.54 -5.59
N LEU A 61 4.01 -0.20 -4.86
CA LEU A 61 5.32 0.28 -4.42
C LEU A 61 6.22 0.59 -5.61
N ALA A 62 6.35 -0.33 -6.57
CA ALA A 62 7.16 -0.13 -7.78
C ALA A 62 6.70 1.09 -8.60
N ILE A 63 5.38 1.27 -8.77
CA ILE A 63 4.81 2.46 -9.43
C ILE A 63 5.18 3.75 -8.67
N SER A 64 5.10 3.74 -7.34
CA SER A 64 5.44 4.91 -6.51
C SER A 64 6.92 5.27 -6.62
N ILE A 65 7.79 4.25 -6.66
CA ILE A 65 9.24 4.40 -6.88
C ILE A 65 9.49 4.99 -8.27
N GLY A 66 8.88 4.41 -9.31
CA GLY A 66 9.01 4.90 -10.69
C GLY A 66 8.51 6.34 -10.87
N ALA A 67 7.54 6.77 -10.06
CA ALA A 67 7.04 8.14 -10.05
C ALA A 67 7.88 9.11 -9.20
N GLY A 68 8.91 8.64 -8.50
CA GLY A 68 9.71 9.46 -7.57
C GLY A 68 8.89 10.02 -6.40
N ALA A 69 7.81 9.35 -6.03
CA ALA A 69 6.80 9.88 -5.13
C ALA A 69 7.00 9.37 -3.69
N ASP A 70 7.97 9.96 -2.98
CA ASP A 70 8.36 9.72 -1.57
C ASP A 70 7.17 9.27 -0.70
N ARG A 71 6.17 10.15 -0.52
CA ARG A 71 5.04 9.89 0.37
C ARG A 71 4.31 8.59 0.04
N THR A 72 4.13 8.31 -1.24
CA THR A 72 3.44 7.10 -1.70
C THR A 72 4.31 5.86 -1.56
N VAL A 73 5.64 5.98 -1.68
CA VAL A 73 6.59 4.90 -1.35
C VAL A 73 6.42 4.47 0.10
N HIS A 74 6.41 5.40 1.06
CA HIS A 74 6.17 5.07 2.47
C HIS A 74 4.80 4.41 2.69
N ILE A 75 3.73 4.91 2.05
CA ILE A 75 2.38 4.34 2.19
C ILE A 75 2.33 2.91 1.67
N HIS A 76 2.88 2.65 0.49
CA HIS A 76 2.82 1.34 -0.14
C HIS A 76 3.79 0.34 0.47
N CYS A 77 4.95 0.80 0.96
CA CYS A 77 5.86 -0.01 1.76
C CYS A 77 5.19 -0.47 3.07
N LYS A 78 4.53 0.43 3.83
CA LYS A 78 3.75 0.05 5.04
C LYS A 78 2.64 -0.97 4.74
N LYS A 79 1.95 -0.80 3.60
CA LYS A 79 0.90 -1.75 3.16
C LYS A 79 1.48 -3.11 2.80
N ALA A 80 2.61 -3.16 2.10
CA ALA A 80 3.29 -4.40 1.77
C ALA A 80 3.75 -5.16 3.02
N LEU A 81 4.34 -4.47 4.00
CA LEU A 81 4.72 -5.06 5.29
C LEU A 81 3.51 -5.66 6.03
N ARG A 82 2.36 -4.95 6.05
CA ARG A 82 1.11 -5.47 6.64
C ARG A 82 0.55 -6.68 5.89
N ALA A 83 0.80 -6.77 4.59
CA ALA A 83 0.46 -7.94 3.77
C ALA A 83 1.50 -9.09 3.90
N GLY A 84 2.41 -9.01 4.88
CA GLY A 84 3.38 -10.07 5.17
C GLY A 84 4.55 -10.14 4.18
N VAL A 85 4.76 -9.11 3.36
CA VAL A 85 5.90 -9.07 2.45
C VAL A 85 7.20 -8.90 3.23
N ASP A 86 8.20 -9.71 2.89
CA ASP A 86 9.54 -9.65 3.48
C ASP A 86 10.18 -8.27 3.25
N PRO A 87 10.74 -7.61 4.27
CA PRO A 87 11.48 -6.36 4.13
C PRO A 87 12.58 -6.39 3.06
N ASP A 88 13.27 -7.51 2.88
CA ASP A 88 14.32 -7.67 1.87
C ASP A 88 13.74 -7.69 0.45
N ALA A 89 12.52 -8.20 0.27
CA ALA A 89 11.81 -8.09 -1.01
C ALA A 89 11.46 -6.63 -1.35
N LEU A 90 11.15 -5.79 -0.34
CA LEU A 90 10.89 -4.36 -0.55
C LEU A 90 12.15 -3.61 -0.98
N ARG A 91 13.30 -3.91 -0.36
CA ARG A 91 14.60 -3.39 -0.80
C ARG A 91 14.93 -3.84 -2.22
N GLN A 92 14.64 -5.11 -2.53
CA GLN A 92 14.83 -5.65 -3.87
C GLN A 92 14.03 -4.86 -4.93
N VAL A 93 12.80 -4.42 -4.63
CA VAL A 93 12.03 -3.56 -5.57
C VAL A 93 12.78 -2.26 -5.90
N ALA A 94 13.42 -1.62 -4.92
CA ALA A 94 14.25 -0.44 -5.18
C ALA A 94 15.52 -0.78 -5.99
N LEU A 95 16.14 -1.94 -5.73
CA LEU A 95 17.32 -2.39 -6.46
C LEU A 95 17.02 -2.74 -7.93
N ILE A 96 15.91 -3.41 -8.22
CA ILE A 96 15.53 -3.73 -9.61
C ILE A 96 15.12 -2.49 -10.40
N ALA A 97 14.74 -1.39 -9.73
CA ALA A 97 14.48 -0.11 -10.38
C ALA A 97 15.76 0.59 -10.87
N LEU A 98 16.94 0.24 -10.31
CA LEU A 98 18.24 0.83 -10.64
C LEU A 98 18.54 0.96 -12.14
N PRO A 99 18.45 -0.12 -12.95
CA PRO A 99 18.69 -0.01 -14.40
C PRO A 99 17.57 0.75 -15.15
N THR A 100 16.43 1.03 -14.52
CA THR A 100 15.27 1.66 -15.16
C THR A 100 15.19 3.16 -14.89
N ILE A 101 15.38 3.58 -13.64
CA ILE A 101 15.23 4.98 -13.22
C ILE A 101 16.57 5.66 -12.87
N GLY A 102 17.67 4.90 -12.94
CA GLY A 102 19.03 5.39 -12.70
C GLY A 102 19.41 5.44 -11.21
N LEU A 103 20.71 5.67 -10.97
CA LEU A 103 21.30 5.59 -9.63
C LEU A 103 20.69 6.56 -8.62
N PRO A 104 20.56 7.87 -8.89
CA PRO A 104 20.10 8.82 -7.86
C PRO A 104 18.69 8.48 -7.37
N ALA A 105 17.74 8.27 -8.29
CA ALA A 105 16.36 7.97 -7.94
C ALA A 105 16.21 6.63 -7.21
N SER A 106 17.08 5.65 -7.52
CA SER A 106 17.05 4.35 -6.86
C SER A 106 17.66 4.39 -5.45
N LEU A 107 18.66 5.24 -5.22
CA LEU A 107 19.19 5.49 -3.87
C LEU A 107 18.14 6.18 -2.98
N ASP A 108 17.39 7.14 -3.51
CA ASP A 108 16.26 7.75 -2.80
C ASP A 108 15.17 6.72 -2.48
N ALA A 109 14.82 5.86 -3.46
CA ALA A 109 13.86 4.79 -3.26
C ALA A 109 14.29 3.82 -2.15
N LEU A 110 15.56 3.40 -2.14
CA LEU A 110 16.11 2.52 -1.12
C LEU A 110 16.03 3.18 0.26
N ARG A 111 16.42 4.45 0.37
CA ARG A 111 16.34 5.22 1.62
C ARG A 111 14.90 5.29 2.16
N TRP A 112 13.91 5.64 1.32
CA TRP A 112 12.51 5.71 1.75
C TRP A 112 11.95 4.35 2.19
N VAL A 113 12.33 3.27 1.49
CA VAL A 113 11.95 1.91 1.86
C VAL A 113 12.54 1.54 3.22
N ASP A 114 13.83 1.81 3.43
CA ASP A 114 14.51 1.54 4.68
C ASP A 114 13.93 2.35 5.85
N GLU A 115 13.75 3.66 5.69
CA GLU A 115 13.07 4.52 6.66
C GLU A 115 11.71 3.93 7.06
N THR A 116 10.93 3.44 6.08
CA THR A 116 9.64 2.81 6.36
C THR A 116 9.75 1.52 7.15
N ILE A 117 10.72 0.66 6.81
CA ILE A 117 10.98 -0.59 7.52
C ILE A 117 11.37 -0.29 8.96
N GLN A 118 12.26 0.68 9.18
CA GLN A 118 12.65 1.14 10.52
C GLN A 118 11.44 1.62 11.33
N GLU A 119 10.65 2.53 10.75
CA GLU A 119 9.45 3.08 11.39
C GLU A 119 8.40 2.02 11.74
N THR A 120 8.29 0.96 10.93
CA THR A 120 7.21 -0.02 11.04
C THR A 120 7.59 -1.21 11.92
N LEU A 121 8.83 -1.67 11.86
CA LEU A 121 9.29 -2.88 12.54
C LEU A 121 10.23 -2.62 13.73
N GLY A 122 10.72 -1.39 13.91
CA GLY A 122 11.65 -1.03 15.00
C GLY A 122 13.01 -1.75 14.94
N SER A 123 13.34 -2.36 13.80
CA SER A 123 14.51 -3.21 13.63
C SER A 123 15.66 -2.42 12.99
N PRO A 124 16.89 -2.39 13.54
CA PRO A 124 17.99 -1.57 13.01
C PRO A 124 18.31 -1.88 11.55
N LEU A 125 18.83 -0.88 10.82
CA LEU A 125 19.27 -1.02 9.43
C LEU A 125 20.29 -2.17 9.34
N ARG A 126 20.03 -3.17 8.48
CA ARG A 126 21.10 -4.11 8.10
C ARG A 126 22.06 -3.37 7.16
N PRO A 127 23.37 -3.49 7.40
CA PRO A 127 24.38 -2.86 6.54
C PRO A 127 24.39 -3.42 5.13
#